data_AF-A0A167Q4K4-F1
#
_entry.id   AF-A0A167Q4K4-F1
#
_cell.length_a   1.000
_cell.length_b   1.000
_cell.length_c   1.000
_cell.angle_alpha   90.00
_cell.angle_beta   90.00
_cell.angle_gamma   90.00
#
_symmetry.space_group_name_H-M   'P 1'
#
loop_
_entity.id
_entity.type
_entity.pdbx_description
1 polymer ?
#
loop_
_entity_poly.entity_id
_entity_poly.type
_entity_poly.pdbx_seq_one_letter_code
_entity_poly.pdbx_strand_id
1 'polypeptide(L)'
;MGEAYDPTLRLPRILCLHGGGTNARIFRIQCRQIAEHLRAEYRLVFVEAPFPSEAGPDVVRVFAGSGPFKRWLRFGPSHPELASHQAVARLDQAVQAAVAEDDERGGSGEWTALLGFSQGAKLCASLLYRQQNQAAEGGGGGGGGLPQFRFGVLIAGRGPLVSLEPARAENESLPSAADLSSMKEKEPRGDHVLTIPTIHMHGLKDPGLEEHRRLCNEYCHPGTRSLIVWDAGHRLPVRTDDVIPLVEAIRRLARETAATNQKVTFQAIY
;
A
#
# COMPACT_ATOMS: atom_id res chain seq x y z
N MET A 1 -30.77 -1.26 -19.90
CA MET A 1 -29.72 -2.26 -19.66
C MET A 1 -29.67 -2.45 -18.17
N GLY A 2 -29.96 -3.65 -17.64
CA GLY A 2 -29.90 -3.88 -16.20
C GLY A 2 -28.47 -3.69 -15.73
N GLU A 3 -28.25 -2.83 -14.73
CA GLU A 3 -26.97 -2.74 -14.04
C GLU A 3 -26.60 -4.14 -13.56
N ALA A 4 -25.45 -4.63 -14.00
CA ALA A 4 -24.97 -5.95 -13.60
C ALA A 4 -24.74 -5.92 -12.08
N TYR A 5 -25.45 -6.79 -11.35
CA TYR A 5 -25.28 -6.95 -9.92
C TYR A 5 -23.83 -7.31 -9.57
N ASP A 6 -23.12 -6.41 -8.88
CA ASP A 6 -21.80 -6.67 -8.31
C ASP A 6 -21.96 -7.08 -6.83
N PRO A 7 -21.83 -8.38 -6.49
CA PRO A 7 -22.05 -8.87 -5.13
C PRO A 7 -21.02 -8.35 -4.12
N THR A 8 -19.94 -7.72 -4.59
CA THR A 8 -18.83 -7.27 -3.74
C THR A 8 -19.03 -5.87 -3.18
N LEU A 9 -20.04 -5.11 -3.63
CA LEU A 9 -20.24 -3.70 -3.26
C LEU A 9 -20.37 -3.46 -1.76
N ARG A 10 -20.92 -4.42 -1.01
CA ARG A 10 -21.08 -4.33 0.45
C ARG A 10 -19.93 -4.95 1.24
N LEU A 11 -18.97 -5.59 0.57
CA LEU A 11 -17.85 -6.26 1.24
C LEU A 11 -16.82 -5.22 1.71
N PRO A 12 -16.12 -5.48 2.84
CA PRO A 12 -14.97 -4.69 3.24
C PRO A 12 -13.95 -4.49 2.12
N ARG A 13 -13.35 -3.30 2.05
CA ARG A 13 -12.54 -2.89 0.91
C ARG A 13 -11.04 -2.91 1.21
N ILE A 14 -10.28 -3.44 0.27
CA ILE A 14 -8.81 -3.40 0.27
C ILE A 14 -8.37 -2.50 -0.87
N LEU A 15 -7.64 -1.44 -0.55
CA LEU A 15 -7.11 -0.51 -1.53
C LEU A 15 -5.73 -0.99 -2.01
N CYS A 16 -5.58 -1.17 -3.32
CA CYS A 16 -4.47 -1.86 -3.95
C CYS A 16 -3.56 -0.90 -4.75
N LEU A 17 -2.28 -0.82 -4.39
CA LEU A 17 -1.28 0.04 -5.03
C LEU A 17 -0.24 -0.78 -5.79
N HIS A 18 -0.15 -0.53 -7.10
CA HIS A 18 0.72 -1.27 -8.01
C HIS A 18 2.22 -0.91 -7.88
N GLY A 19 3.11 -1.67 -8.51
CA GLY A 19 4.55 -1.35 -8.55
C GLY A 19 4.89 -0.13 -9.43
N GLY A 20 6.16 0.32 -9.43
CA GLY A 20 6.60 1.34 -10.40
C GLY A 20 6.68 0.78 -11.82
N GLY A 21 6.33 1.57 -12.83
CA GLY A 21 6.39 1.17 -14.25
C GLY A 21 5.32 0.16 -14.66
N THR A 22 4.19 0.15 -13.96
CA THR A 22 2.99 -0.64 -14.30
C THR A 22 1.75 0.25 -14.15
N ASN A 23 0.53 -0.30 -14.11
CA ASN A 23 -0.71 0.44 -13.93
C ASN A 23 -1.77 -0.39 -13.19
N ALA A 24 -2.90 0.22 -12.83
CA ALA A 24 -3.96 -0.43 -12.07
C ALA A 24 -4.54 -1.64 -12.82
N ARG A 25 -4.66 -1.58 -14.15
CA ARG A 25 -5.16 -2.68 -14.99
C ARG A 25 -4.25 -3.91 -14.92
N ILE A 26 -2.94 -3.72 -15.09
CA ILE A 26 -1.96 -4.82 -15.00
C ILE A 26 -1.96 -5.38 -13.57
N PHE A 27 -1.99 -4.52 -12.56
CA PHE A 27 -1.99 -4.98 -11.17
C PHE A 27 -3.23 -5.81 -10.82
N ARG A 28 -4.40 -5.43 -11.33
CA ARG A 28 -5.62 -6.25 -11.22
C ARG A 28 -5.45 -7.65 -11.80
N ILE A 29 -4.77 -7.78 -12.94
CA ILE A 29 -4.45 -9.08 -13.55
C ILE A 29 -3.47 -9.85 -12.67
N GLN A 30 -2.41 -9.20 -12.18
CA GLN A 30 -1.40 -9.83 -11.32
C GLN A 30 -1.99 -10.29 -9.98
N CYS A 31 -3.00 -9.57 -9.44
CA CYS A 31 -3.72 -9.92 -8.22
C CYS A 31 -4.88 -10.90 -8.43
N ARG A 32 -5.11 -11.43 -9.64
CA ARG A 32 -6.29 -12.26 -9.95
C ARG A 32 -6.49 -13.42 -8.97
N GLN A 33 -5.41 -14.12 -8.61
CA GLN A 33 -5.51 -15.27 -7.69
C GLN A 33 -5.83 -14.81 -6.25
N ILE A 34 -5.21 -13.72 -5.80
CA ILE A 34 -5.53 -13.11 -4.49
C ILE A 34 -7.01 -12.70 -4.46
N ALA A 35 -7.48 -12.03 -5.51
CA ALA A 35 -8.87 -11.60 -5.65
C ALA A 35 -9.85 -12.79 -5.64
N GLU A 36 -9.55 -13.86 -6.38
CA GLU A 36 -10.39 -15.06 -6.41
C GLU A 36 -10.54 -15.70 -5.03
N HIS A 37 -9.44 -15.83 -4.29
CA HIS A 37 -9.46 -16.41 -2.95
C HIS A 37 -10.15 -15.53 -1.90
N LEU A 38 -10.24 -14.21 -2.12
CA LEU A 38 -10.88 -13.24 -1.22
C LEU A 38 -12.28 -12.80 -1.68
N ARG A 39 -12.77 -13.28 -2.83
CA ARG A 39 -13.95 -12.73 -3.53
C ARG A 39 -15.25 -12.70 -2.73
N ALA A 40 -15.39 -13.58 -1.74
CA ALA A 40 -16.57 -13.67 -0.88
C ALA A 40 -16.45 -12.81 0.40
N GLU A 41 -15.27 -12.25 0.67
CA GLU A 41 -14.93 -11.58 1.92
C GLU A 41 -14.51 -10.13 1.72
N TYR A 42 -13.90 -9.81 0.57
CA TYR A 42 -13.36 -8.48 0.30
C TYR A 42 -13.61 -8.04 -1.13
N ARG A 43 -13.71 -6.72 -1.27
CA ARG A 43 -13.63 -6.01 -2.55
C ARG A 43 -12.25 -5.39 -2.69
N LEU A 44 -11.57 -5.68 -3.80
CA LEU A 44 -10.27 -5.07 -4.11
C LEU A 44 -10.46 -3.87 -5.05
N VAL A 45 -9.95 -2.71 -4.64
CA VAL A 45 -10.03 -1.45 -5.39
C VAL A 45 -8.63 -1.04 -5.79
N PHE A 46 -8.38 -0.83 -7.08
CA PHE A 46 -7.04 -0.65 -7.63
C PHE A 46 -6.79 0.82 -7.97
N VAL A 47 -5.78 1.42 -7.36
CA VAL A 47 -5.43 2.83 -7.56
C VAL A 47 -4.46 2.97 -8.73
N GLU A 48 -4.71 3.94 -9.60
CA GLU A 48 -3.79 4.31 -10.67
C GLU A 48 -2.82 5.39 -10.19
N ALA A 49 -1.50 5.15 -10.31
CA ALA A 49 -0.52 6.13 -9.84
C ALA A 49 -0.51 7.39 -10.72
N PRO A 50 -0.22 8.58 -10.14
CA PRO A 50 -0.42 9.84 -10.85
C PRO A 50 0.64 10.13 -11.91
N PHE A 51 1.86 9.61 -11.75
CA PHE A 51 2.99 10.04 -12.58
C PHE A 51 3.24 9.09 -13.75
N PRO A 52 3.45 9.59 -14.98
CA PRO A 52 3.90 8.78 -16.10
C PRO A 52 5.25 8.11 -15.83
N SER A 53 5.42 6.93 -16.43
CA SER A 53 6.60 6.09 -16.29
C SER A 53 6.87 5.32 -17.57
N GLU A 54 8.12 4.93 -17.79
CA GLU A 54 8.48 3.79 -18.62
C GLU A 54 7.96 2.47 -18.02
N ALA A 55 7.87 1.44 -18.84
CA ALA A 55 7.54 0.09 -18.39
C ALA A 55 8.62 -0.45 -17.46
N GLY A 56 8.22 -1.11 -16.37
CA GLY A 56 9.14 -1.82 -15.50
C GLY A 56 9.81 -3.00 -16.22
N PRO A 57 11.02 -3.44 -15.80
CA PRO A 57 11.79 -4.49 -16.48
C PRO A 57 11.01 -5.79 -16.72
N ASP A 58 10.21 -6.21 -15.74
CA ASP A 58 9.40 -7.43 -15.80
C ASP A 58 8.07 -7.26 -16.53
N VAL A 59 7.66 -6.02 -16.80
CA VAL A 59 6.39 -5.68 -17.48
C VAL A 59 6.56 -5.74 -19.00
N VAL A 60 7.74 -5.35 -19.51
CA VAL A 60 8.03 -5.27 -20.96
C VAL A 60 7.80 -6.60 -21.70
N ARG A 61 8.05 -7.74 -21.05
CA ARG A 61 7.96 -9.05 -21.74
C ARG A 61 6.53 -9.51 -22.01
N VAL A 62 5.58 -9.16 -21.15
CA VAL A 62 4.19 -9.68 -21.20
C VAL A 62 3.17 -8.58 -21.48
N PHE A 63 3.46 -7.35 -21.10
CA PHE A 63 2.52 -6.24 -21.10
C PHE A 63 3.03 -5.01 -21.87
N ALA A 64 3.96 -5.18 -22.82
CA ALA A 64 4.51 -4.07 -23.62
C ALA A 64 3.42 -3.16 -24.22
N GLY A 65 2.32 -3.73 -24.72
CA GLY A 65 1.20 -3.00 -25.30
C GLY A 65 0.14 -2.51 -24.30
N SER A 66 0.35 -2.70 -22.99
CA SER A 66 -0.64 -2.39 -21.95
C SER A 66 -0.39 -1.06 -21.24
N GLY A 67 0.38 -0.16 -21.87
CA GLY A 67 0.54 1.21 -21.40
C GLY A 67 -0.77 2.02 -21.43
N PRO A 68 -0.78 3.27 -20.95
CA PRO A 68 0.36 3.98 -20.36
C PRO A 68 0.81 3.38 -19.02
N PHE A 69 2.11 3.45 -18.73
CA PHE A 69 2.67 3.01 -17.45
C PHE A 69 2.81 4.19 -16.49
N LYS A 70 2.70 3.89 -15.20
CA LYS A 70 2.65 4.85 -14.12
C LYS A 70 3.60 4.48 -12.98
N ARG A 71 3.88 5.46 -12.14
CA ARG A 71 4.72 5.35 -10.94
C ARG A 71 4.20 6.27 -9.83
N TRP A 72 4.54 5.91 -8.60
CA TRP A 72 4.27 6.67 -7.38
C TRP A 72 5.40 7.63 -7.02
N LEU A 73 6.65 7.18 -7.18
CA LEU A 73 7.86 7.95 -6.87
C LEU A 73 8.79 7.93 -8.08
N ARG A 74 9.73 8.86 -8.12
CA ARG A 74 10.80 8.85 -9.14
C ARG A 74 11.70 7.65 -8.87
N PHE A 75 12.21 7.00 -9.90
CA PHE A 75 13.23 5.94 -9.77
C PHE A 75 14.38 6.11 -10.76
N GLY A 76 14.43 7.25 -11.44
CA GLY A 76 15.40 7.57 -12.48
C GLY A 76 15.44 9.08 -12.71
N PRO A 77 16.59 9.63 -13.14
CA PRO A 77 16.81 11.07 -13.27
C PRO A 77 16.01 11.70 -14.42
N SER A 78 15.57 10.90 -15.40
CA SER A 78 14.68 11.32 -16.50
C SER A 78 13.29 11.75 -16.01
N HIS A 79 12.90 11.37 -14.80
CA HIS A 79 11.62 11.74 -14.25
C HIS A 79 11.60 13.20 -13.76
N PRO A 80 10.58 13.98 -14.15
CA PRO A 80 10.45 15.38 -13.74
C PRO A 80 10.55 15.57 -12.23
N GLU A 81 11.26 16.61 -11.83
CA GLU A 81 11.30 17.07 -10.45
C GLU A 81 10.03 17.82 -10.10
N LEU A 82 9.61 17.68 -8.84
CA LEU A 82 8.43 18.30 -8.28
C LEU A 82 8.78 18.75 -6.87
N ALA A 83 8.12 19.81 -6.39
CA ALA A 83 8.20 20.14 -4.97
C ALA A 83 7.48 19.06 -4.15
N SER A 84 7.97 18.76 -2.94
CA SER A 84 7.44 17.67 -2.10
C SER A 84 5.93 17.80 -1.83
N HIS A 85 5.43 19.02 -1.59
CA HIS A 85 4.00 19.26 -1.39
C HIS A 85 3.16 18.96 -2.65
N GLN A 86 3.68 19.25 -3.84
CA GLN A 86 3.02 18.92 -5.10
C GLN A 86 2.98 17.41 -5.33
N ALA A 87 4.10 16.72 -5.03
CA ALA A 87 4.17 15.27 -5.15
C ALA A 87 3.14 14.60 -4.22
N VAL A 88 3.08 15.00 -2.95
CA VAL A 88 2.10 14.50 -1.98
C VAL A 88 0.67 14.80 -2.43
N ALA A 89 0.36 16.02 -2.86
CA ALA A 89 -0.98 16.38 -3.34
C ALA A 89 -1.44 15.50 -4.51
N ARG A 90 -0.56 15.17 -5.45
CA ARG A 90 -0.88 14.27 -6.57
C ARG A 90 -1.10 12.82 -6.13
N LEU A 91 -0.37 12.35 -5.13
CA LEU A 91 -0.57 11.02 -4.53
C LEU A 91 -1.92 10.94 -3.83
N ASP A 92 -2.26 11.97 -3.04
CA ASP A 92 -3.53 12.05 -2.33
C ASP A 92 -4.71 12.10 -3.31
N GLN A 93 -4.61 12.93 -4.37
CA GLN A 93 -5.61 12.98 -5.43
C GLN A 93 -5.83 11.61 -6.11
N ALA A 94 -4.76 10.85 -6.38
CA ALA A 94 -4.89 9.53 -7.00
C ALA A 94 -5.64 8.54 -6.09
N VAL A 95 -5.32 8.54 -4.79
CA VAL A 95 -6.01 7.70 -3.80
C VAL A 95 -7.47 8.13 -3.65
N GLN A 96 -7.73 9.42 -3.48
CA GLN A 96 -9.08 9.99 -3.35
C GLN A 96 -9.94 9.69 -4.58
N ALA A 97 -9.38 9.79 -5.78
CA ALA A 97 -10.10 9.48 -7.02
C ALA A 97 -10.54 8.01 -7.08
N ALA A 98 -9.67 7.08 -6.68
CA ALA A 98 -10.02 5.65 -6.66
C ALA A 98 -11.06 5.31 -5.58
N VAL A 99 -11.03 6.02 -4.44
CA VAL A 99 -12.05 5.90 -3.40
C VAL A 99 -13.40 6.42 -3.91
N ALA A 100 -13.41 7.63 -4.46
CA ALA A 100 -14.62 8.27 -4.99
C ALA A 100 -15.23 7.47 -6.15
N GLU A 101 -14.43 6.98 -7.10
CA GLU A 101 -14.90 6.14 -8.21
C GLU A 101 -15.55 4.84 -7.70
N ASP A 102 -14.99 4.24 -6.64
CA ASP A 102 -15.58 3.04 -6.05
C ASP A 102 -16.89 3.31 -5.30
N ASP A 103 -16.95 4.41 -4.55
CA ASP A 103 -18.16 4.87 -3.88
C ASP A 103 -19.27 5.21 -4.89
N GLU A 104 -18.94 5.91 -5.99
CA GLU A 104 -19.86 6.23 -7.10
C GLU A 104 -20.40 4.98 -7.80
N ARG A 105 -19.62 3.89 -7.83
CA ARG A 105 -20.06 2.57 -8.31
C ARG A 105 -20.94 1.81 -7.29
N GLY A 106 -21.26 2.42 -6.15
CA GLY A 106 -22.09 1.85 -5.09
C GLY A 106 -21.31 1.06 -4.03
N GLY A 107 -19.98 1.18 -4.00
CA GLY A 107 -19.16 0.58 -2.96
C GLY A 107 -19.51 1.17 -1.59
N SER A 108 -19.94 0.34 -0.65
CA SER A 108 -20.43 0.78 0.66
C SER A 108 -19.77 0.07 1.84
N GLY A 109 -18.90 -0.91 1.59
CA GLY A 109 -18.18 -1.61 2.65
C GLY A 109 -17.11 -0.74 3.31
N GLU A 110 -16.74 -1.04 4.56
CA GLU A 110 -15.69 -0.30 5.25
C GLU A 110 -14.32 -0.50 4.59
N TRP A 111 -13.55 0.58 4.43
CA TRP A 111 -12.14 0.49 4.06
C TRP A 111 -11.37 -0.22 5.18
N THR A 112 -10.69 -1.30 4.85
CA THR A 112 -10.09 -2.22 5.84
C THR A 112 -8.58 -2.24 5.76
N ALA A 113 -8.01 -2.37 4.57
CA ALA A 113 -6.58 -2.57 4.43
C ALA A 113 -6.01 -1.94 3.17
N LEU A 114 -4.69 -1.75 3.20
CA LEU A 114 -3.89 -1.44 2.04
C LEU A 114 -3.18 -2.71 1.55
N LEU A 115 -3.08 -2.91 0.23
CA LEU A 115 -2.26 -3.95 -0.38
C LEU A 115 -1.34 -3.31 -1.42
N GLY A 116 -0.04 -3.42 -1.22
CA GLY A 116 0.95 -2.83 -2.11
C GLY A 116 1.96 -3.84 -2.63
N PHE A 117 2.45 -3.60 -3.84
CA PHE A 117 3.61 -4.31 -4.40
C PHE A 117 4.75 -3.35 -4.74
N SER A 118 5.99 -3.71 -4.39
CA SER A 118 7.20 -2.94 -4.75
C SER A 118 7.10 -1.46 -4.32
N GLN A 119 7.12 -0.51 -5.26
CA GLN A 119 6.91 0.90 -4.95
C GLN A 119 5.55 1.19 -4.28
N GLY A 120 4.49 0.47 -4.67
CA GLY A 120 3.18 0.54 -4.03
C GLY A 120 3.21 0.06 -2.58
N ALA A 121 4.00 -0.97 -2.24
CA ALA A 121 4.18 -1.41 -0.85
C ALA A 121 4.88 -0.36 0.01
N LYS A 122 5.91 0.31 -0.53
CA LYS A 122 6.55 1.46 0.14
C LYS A 122 5.54 2.58 0.41
N LEU A 123 4.66 2.88 -0.56
CA LEU A 123 3.60 3.87 -0.38
C LEU A 123 2.56 3.43 0.64
N CYS A 124 2.11 2.17 0.62
CA CYS A 124 1.17 1.66 1.63
C CYS A 124 1.71 1.82 3.05
N ALA A 125 2.97 1.45 3.29
CA ALA A 125 3.60 1.63 4.61
C ALA A 125 3.66 3.11 5.01
N SER A 126 3.99 3.99 4.05
CA SER A 126 4.08 5.44 4.28
C SER A 126 2.72 6.10 4.55
N LEU A 127 1.65 5.64 3.88
CA LEU A 127 0.28 6.07 4.11
C LEU A 127 -0.20 5.68 5.51
N LEU A 128 0.09 4.45 5.94
CA LEU A 128 -0.22 4.00 7.30
C LEU A 128 0.58 4.79 8.34
N TYR A 129 1.85 5.08 8.09
CA TYR A 129 2.67 5.89 8.98
C TYR A 129 2.11 7.31 9.13
N ARG A 130 1.72 7.96 8.02
CA ARG A 130 1.01 9.24 8.06
C ARG A 130 -0.30 9.16 8.85
N GLN A 131 -1.08 8.09 8.68
CA GLN A 131 -2.32 7.89 9.45
C GLN A 131 -2.05 7.78 10.95
N GLN A 132 -1.00 7.06 11.36
CA GLN A 132 -0.59 6.94 12.76
C GLN A 132 -0.16 8.30 13.34
N ASN A 133 0.65 9.02 12.59
CA ASN A 133 1.14 10.35 12.89
C ASN A 133 -0.02 11.34 13.17
N GLN A 134 -1.02 11.36 12.29
CA GLN A 134 -2.21 12.21 12.43
C GLN A 134 -3.11 11.80 13.61
N ALA A 135 -3.24 10.50 13.88
CA ALA A 135 -4.00 10.01 15.02
C ALA A 135 -3.38 10.43 16.37
N ALA A 136 -2.04 10.50 16.45
CA ALA A 136 -1.34 10.94 17.66
C ALA A 136 -1.55 12.44 17.97
N GLU A 137 -1.85 13.25 16.96
CA GLU A 137 -2.06 14.71 17.09
C GLU A 137 -3.51 15.10 17.42
N GLY A 138 -4.38 14.13 17.72
CA GLY A 138 -5.79 14.38 18.02
C GLY A 138 -6.63 14.67 16.77
N GLY A 139 -6.09 14.43 15.57
CA GLY A 139 -6.85 14.42 14.33
C GLY A 139 -7.81 13.23 14.30
N GLY A 140 -9.05 13.44 14.75
CA GLY A 140 -10.12 12.47 14.59
C GLY A 140 -10.49 12.30 13.12
N GLY A 141 -10.05 11.21 12.49
CA GLY A 141 -10.37 10.87 11.10
C GLY A 141 -9.19 11.03 10.15
N GLY A 142 -9.11 10.16 9.13
CA GLY A 142 -7.97 10.06 8.22
C GLY A 142 -7.56 11.42 7.63
N GLY A 143 -6.41 11.93 8.08
CA GLY A 143 -5.96 13.25 7.69
C GLY A 143 -5.67 13.29 6.18
N GLY A 144 -6.15 14.36 5.54
CA GLY A 144 -6.17 14.49 4.09
C GLY A 144 -7.42 13.90 3.42
N GLY A 145 -8.46 13.55 4.17
CA GLY A 145 -9.73 13.05 3.61
C GLY A 145 -9.62 11.62 3.05
N LEU A 146 -8.60 10.87 3.47
CA LEU A 146 -8.44 9.48 3.11
C LEU A 146 -9.18 8.55 4.08
N PRO A 147 -9.65 7.38 3.63
CA PRO A 147 -10.19 6.38 4.53
C PRO A 147 -9.18 5.91 5.58
N GLN A 148 -9.68 5.42 6.71
CA GLN A 148 -8.85 4.82 7.75
C GLN A 148 -8.63 3.34 7.45
N PHE A 149 -7.37 2.91 7.45
CA PHE A 149 -6.99 1.51 7.24
C PHE A 149 -6.56 0.87 8.54
N ARG A 150 -6.94 -0.39 8.74
CA ARG A 150 -6.62 -1.17 9.94
C ARG A 150 -5.27 -1.87 9.87
N PHE A 151 -4.82 -2.24 8.66
CA PHE A 151 -3.53 -2.90 8.44
C PHE A 151 -3.05 -2.78 6.99
N GLY A 152 -1.77 -3.13 6.77
CA GLY A 152 -1.14 -3.17 5.44
C GLY A 152 -0.67 -4.57 5.03
N VAL A 153 -0.76 -4.87 3.74
CA VAL A 153 -0.20 -6.05 3.09
C VAL A 153 0.90 -5.58 2.13
N LEU A 154 2.15 -5.82 2.51
CA LEU A 154 3.34 -5.23 1.91
C LEU A 154 4.16 -6.32 1.20
N ILE A 155 4.03 -6.41 -0.12
CA ILE A 155 4.73 -7.42 -0.92
C ILE A 155 5.93 -6.77 -1.61
N ALA A 156 7.13 -7.26 -1.32
CA ALA A 156 8.38 -6.73 -1.88
C ALA A 156 8.57 -5.20 -1.71
N GLY A 157 8.08 -4.63 -0.60
CA GLY A 157 8.25 -3.20 -0.29
C GLY A 157 9.64 -2.89 0.24
N ARG A 158 10.24 -1.78 -0.18
CA ARG A 158 11.59 -1.37 0.20
C ARG A 158 11.57 -0.28 1.28
N GLY A 159 12.55 -0.27 2.18
CA GLY A 159 12.78 0.84 3.10
C GLY A 159 13.53 1.99 2.41
N PRO A 160 13.68 3.15 3.08
CA PRO A 160 12.92 3.61 4.25
C PRO A 160 11.46 3.94 3.89
N LEU A 161 10.68 4.37 4.88
CA LEU A 161 9.41 5.07 4.67
C LEU A 161 9.63 6.38 3.89
N VAL A 162 8.56 6.94 3.32
CA VAL A 162 8.56 8.23 2.64
C VAL A 162 7.70 9.21 3.44
N SER A 163 8.20 10.42 3.67
CA SER A 163 7.40 11.48 4.28
C SER A 163 6.30 11.93 3.32
N LEU A 164 5.06 11.71 3.75
CA LEU A 164 3.84 12.22 3.10
C LEU A 164 3.27 13.45 3.84
N GLU A 165 4.09 14.05 4.72
CA GLU A 165 3.76 15.22 5.54
C GLU A 165 4.95 16.20 5.43
N PRO A 166 5.07 16.94 4.31
CA PRO A 166 6.28 17.72 4.02
C PRO A 166 6.53 18.87 4.99
N ALA A 167 5.54 19.26 5.79
CA ALA A 167 5.66 20.29 6.82
C ALA A 167 6.00 19.74 8.22
N ARG A 168 6.02 18.41 8.40
CA ARG A 168 6.26 17.76 9.69
C ARG A 168 7.77 17.66 9.95
N ALA A 169 8.25 18.41 10.94
CA ALA A 169 9.67 18.47 11.28
C ALA A 169 10.23 17.10 11.71
N GLU A 170 9.42 16.29 12.41
CA GLU A 170 9.81 14.95 12.86
C GLU A 170 10.16 14.04 11.68
N ASN A 171 9.59 14.28 10.49
CA ASN A 171 9.84 13.48 9.29
C ASN A 171 11.02 14.00 8.43
N GLU A 172 11.81 14.97 8.91
CA GLU A 172 12.86 15.63 8.10
C GLU A 172 13.95 14.65 7.60
N SER A 173 14.26 13.61 8.36
CA SER A 173 15.26 12.59 7.98
C SER A 173 14.74 11.64 6.89
N LEU A 174 13.43 11.42 6.80
CA LEU A 174 12.83 10.57 5.76
C LEU A 174 12.97 11.19 4.36
N PRO A 175 13.13 10.37 3.31
CA PRO A 175 12.96 10.84 1.94
C PRO A 175 11.57 11.43 1.74
N SER A 176 11.49 12.50 0.96
CA SER A 176 10.22 13.11 0.55
C SER A 176 9.59 12.38 -0.63
N ALA A 177 8.31 12.65 -0.91
CA ALA A 177 7.64 12.12 -2.10
C ALA A 177 8.24 12.61 -3.45
N ALA A 178 9.06 13.67 -3.43
CA ALA A 178 9.75 14.20 -4.59
C ALA A 178 11.10 13.51 -4.88
N ASP A 179 11.60 12.75 -3.92
CA ASP A 179 12.90 12.08 -3.99
C ASP A 179 12.86 10.81 -4.85
N LEU A 180 14.05 10.28 -5.17
CA LEU A 180 14.15 8.96 -5.78
C LEU A 180 13.69 7.88 -4.79
N SER A 181 13.00 6.85 -5.27
CA SER A 181 12.52 5.74 -4.43
C SER A 181 13.64 4.93 -3.78
N SER A 182 14.87 5.08 -4.27
CA SER A 182 16.10 4.49 -3.71
C SER A 182 16.80 5.40 -2.70
N MET A 183 16.29 6.61 -2.43
CA MET A 183 16.89 7.49 -1.44
C MET A 183 16.85 6.85 -0.06
N LYS A 184 17.96 7.02 0.66
CA LYS A 184 18.13 6.57 2.03
C LYS A 184 17.64 7.67 2.99
N GLU A 185 17.29 7.27 4.19
CA GLU A 185 17.07 8.20 5.29
C GLU A 185 18.37 8.98 5.58
N LYS A 186 18.22 10.27 5.91
CA LYS A 186 19.34 11.14 6.30
C LYS A 186 19.76 10.86 7.73
N GLU A 187 21.04 11.08 8.03
CA GLU A 187 21.55 11.03 9.40
C GLU A 187 21.47 12.42 10.05
N PRO A 188 21.19 12.50 11.37
CA PRO A 188 20.82 11.40 12.25
C PRO A 188 19.42 10.85 11.92
N ARG A 189 19.25 9.53 12.02
CA ARG A 189 17.93 8.89 11.82
C ARG A 189 16.92 9.34 12.87
N GLY A 190 15.66 9.42 12.44
CA GLY A 190 14.50 9.68 13.31
C GLY A 190 13.86 8.38 13.81
N ASP A 191 12.93 8.52 14.76
CA ASP A 191 12.17 7.40 15.32
C ASP A 191 10.94 7.07 14.45
N HIS A 192 11.20 6.53 13.26
CA HIS A 192 10.17 6.25 12.25
C HIS A 192 9.65 4.82 12.32
N VAL A 193 8.88 4.51 13.35
CA VAL A 193 8.34 3.16 13.55
C VAL A 193 6.83 3.12 13.29
N LEU A 194 6.43 2.39 12.25
CA LEU A 194 5.04 2.04 11.97
C LEU A 194 4.56 0.98 12.96
N THR A 195 3.57 1.33 13.78
CA THR A 195 2.94 0.44 14.75
C THR A 195 1.60 -0.11 14.26
N ILE A 196 0.94 0.51 13.27
CA ILE A 196 -0.24 -0.08 12.64
C ILE A 196 0.13 -1.45 12.03
N PRO A 197 -0.68 -2.51 12.22
CA PRO A 197 -0.27 -3.85 11.84
C PRO A 197 0.03 -4.04 10.35
N THR A 198 1.02 -4.88 10.07
CA THR A 198 1.50 -5.17 8.70
C THR A 198 1.77 -6.65 8.45
N ILE A 199 1.48 -7.10 7.24
CA ILE A 199 1.91 -8.39 6.69
C ILE A 199 2.97 -8.11 5.64
N HIS A 200 4.16 -8.67 5.81
CA HIS A 200 5.24 -8.60 4.84
C HIS A 200 5.35 -9.93 4.08
N MET A 201 5.57 -9.88 2.76
CA MET A 201 5.83 -11.06 1.95
C MET A 201 7.09 -10.87 1.10
N HIS A 202 8.12 -11.69 1.34
CA HIS A 202 9.46 -11.53 0.76
C HIS A 202 9.86 -12.75 -0.08
N GLY A 203 10.12 -12.54 -1.38
CA GLY A 203 10.75 -13.54 -2.23
C GLY A 203 12.23 -13.70 -1.91
N LEU A 204 12.69 -14.92 -1.62
CA LEU A 204 14.07 -15.20 -1.21
C LEU A 204 15.10 -14.99 -2.36
N LYS A 205 14.65 -14.99 -3.61
CA LYS A 205 15.47 -14.76 -4.81
C LYS A 205 15.32 -13.32 -5.34
N ASP A 206 14.64 -12.44 -4.61
CA ASP A 206 14.46 -11.06 -5.01
C ASP A 206 15.78 -10.27 -4.86
N PRO A 207 16.26 -9.57 -5.89
CA PRO A 207 17.48 -8.77 -5.78
C PRO A 207 17.37 -7.62 -4.76
N GLY A 208 16.16 -7.20 -4.42
CA GLY A 208 15.87 -6.18 -3.41
C GLY A 208 15.59 -6.73 -2.01
N LEU A 209 15.83 -8.02 -1.73
CA LEU A 209 15.47 -8.66 -0.46
C LEU A 209 15.99 -7.92 0.77
N GLU A 210 17.21 -7.39 0.72
CA GLU A 210 17.79 -6.67 1.87
C GLU A 210 17.02 -5.37 2.17
N GLU A 211 16.57 -4.67 1.13
CA GLU A 211 15.73 -3.48 1.31
C GLU A 211 14.32 -3.83 1.81
N HIS A 212 13.83 -5.05 1.53
CA HIS A 212 12.56 -5.55 2.09
C HIS A 212 12.69 -5.87 3.57
N ARG A 213 13.80 -6.52 3.95
CA ARG A 213 14.17 -6.75 5.35
C ARG A 213 14.33 -5.43 6.07
N ARG A 214 14.95 -4.43 5.45
CA ARG A 214 15.09 -3.09 6.03
C ARG A 214 13.74 -2.45 6.36
N LEU A 215 12.78 -2.43 5.43
CA LEU A 215 11.42 -1.91 5.71
C LEU A 215 10.76 -2.65 6.87
N CYS A 216 10.81 -3.98 6.83
CA CYS A 216 10.20 -4.84 7.84
C CYS A 216 10.85 -4.65 9.22
N ASN A 217 12.18 -4.68 9.29
CA ASN A 217 12.94 -4.77 10.52
C ASN A 217 13.15 -3.43 11.22
N GLU A 218 13.38 -2.37 10.45
CA GLU A 218 13.78 -1.06 10.97
C GLU A 218 12.62 -0.06 11.05
N TYR A 219 11.59 -0.21 10.21
CA TYR A 219 10.51 0.79 10.09
C TYR A 219 9.13 0.26 10.48
N CYS A 220 9.00 -1.02 10.84
CA CYS A 220 7.75 -1.60 11.32
C CYS A 220 7.96 -2.25 12.68
N HIS A 221 7.07 -1.98 13.63
CA HIS A 221 7.20 -2.47 15.00
C HIS A 221 7.15 -4.02 15.04
N PRO A 222 8.07 -4.70 15.76
CA PRO A 222 8.13 -6.16 15.78
C PRO A 222 6.86 -6.81 16.36
N GLY A 223 6.15 -6.12 17.26
CA GLY A 223 4.91 -6.61 17.87
C GLY A 223 3.67 -6.52 16.98
N THR A 224 3.73 -5.82 15.85
CA THR A 224 2.58 -5.61 14.95
C THR A 224 2.86 -5.99 13.50
N ARG A 225 4.06 -6.47 13.19
CA ARG A 225 4.41 -7.02 11.87
C ARG A 225 4.39 -8.54 11.87
N SER A 226 4.07 -9.11 10.71
CA SER A 226 4.26 -10.53 10.41
C SER A 226 5.01 -10.70 9.09
N LEU A 227 5.73 -11.80 8.93
CA LEU A 227 6.57 -12.04 7.76
C LEU A 227 6.27 -13.42 7.15
N ILE A 228 6.02 -13.43 5.84
CA ILE A 228 5.92 -14.60 4.98
C ILE A 228 7.14 -14.59 4.05
N VAL A 229 7.85 -15.71 3.96
CA VAL A 229 8.96 -15.89 3.03
C VAL A 229 8.66 -17.04 2.08
N TRP A 230 9.14 -16.95 0.84
CA TRP A 230 8.85 -17.95 -0.19
C TRP A 230 9.93 -17.95 -1.27
N ASP A 231 10.01 -19.06 -2.03
CA ASP A 231 11.03 -19.24 -3.07
C ASP A 231 10.63 -18.55 -4.39
N ALA A 232 10.73 -17.22 -4.41
CA ALA A 232 10.39 -16.41 -5.57
C ALA A 232 11.32 -15.19 -5.74
N GLY A 233 11.36 -14.64 -6.96
CA GLY A 233 11.99 -13.35 -7.26
C GLY A 233 11.02 -12.17 -7.04
N HIS A 234 11.22 -11.09 -7.81
CA HIS A 234 10.43 -9.84 -7.71
C HIS A 234 9.05 -9.95 -8.38
N ARG A 235 8.13 -10.72 -7.78
CA ARG A 235 6.79 -10.95 -8.33
C ARG A 235 5.72 -11.11 -7.25
N LEU A 236 4.46 -11.01 -7.67
CA LEU A 236 3.31 -11.41 -6.88
C LEU A 236 3.11 -12.94 -6.87
N PRO A 237 2.52 -13.51 -5.80
CA PRO A 237 2.10 -14.91 -5.78
C PRO A 237 0.98 -15.16 -6.79
N VAL A 238 1.16 -16.16 -7.64
CA VAL A 238 0.20 -16.54 -8.69
C VAL A 238 -0.12 -18.04 -8.71
N ARG A 239 0.65 -18.86 -7.98
CA ARG A 239 0.30 -20.26 -7.76
C ARG A 239 -0.53 -20.33 -6.49
N THR A 240 -1.56 -21.18 -6.47
CA THR A 240 -2.44 -21.35 -5.31
C THR A 240 -1.66 -21.58 -4.01
N ASP A 241 -0.66 -22.46 -4.03
CA ASP A 241 0.19 -22.76 -2.86
C ASP A 241 0.94 -21.54 -2.32
N ASP A 242 1.28 -20.59 -3.20
CA ASP A 242 1.95 -19.34 -2.82
C ASP A 242 0.96 -18.29 -2.30
N VAL A 243 -0.29 -18.33 -2.78
CA VAL A 243 -1.34 -17.35 -2.45
C VAL A 243 -2.02 -17.68 -1.13
N ILE A 244 -2.22 -18.96 -0.82
CA ILE A 244 -2.91 -19.42 0.40
C ILE A 244 -2.30 -18.81 1.68
N PRO A 245 -0.98 -18.86 1.91
CA PRO A 245 -0.38 -18.29 3.13
C PRO A 245 -0.66 -16.80 3.30
N LEU A 246 -0.65 -16.04 2.19
CA LEU A 246 -0.94 -14.61 2.19
C LEU A 246 -2.41 -14.35 2.56
N VAL A 247 -3.33 -15.08 1.93
CA VAL A 247 -4.78 -14.95 2.17
C VAL A 247 -5.13 -15.32 3.62
N GLU A 248 -4.55 -16.39 4.15
CA GLU A 248 -4.74 -16.79 5.55
C GLU A 248 -4.24 -15.72 6.53
N ALA A 249 -3.08 -15.11 6.24
CA ALA A 249 -2.56 -14.02 7.03
C ALA A 249 -3.48 -12.79 7.00
N ILE A 250 -4.02 -12.43 5.83
CA ILE A 250 -5.01 -11.34 5.69
C ILE A 250 -6.23 -11.61 6.55
N ARG A 251 -6.81 -12.81 6.45
CA ARG A 251 -8.00 -13.21 7.23
C ARG A 251 -7.74 -13.18 8.74
N ARG A 252 -6.56 -13.66 9.17
CA ARG A 252 -6.16 -13.63 10.58
C ARG A 252 -6.06 -12.20 11.09
N LEU A 253 -5.30 -11.35 10.40
CA LEU A 253 -5.06 -9.98 10.85
C LEU A 253 -6.33 -9.11 10.81
N ALA A 254 -7.22 -9.35 9.85
CA ALA A 254 -8.51 -8.68 9.79
C ALA A 254 -9.42 -9.00 10.99
N ARG A 255 -9.39 -10.24 11.50
CA ARG A 255 -10.11 -10.63 12.73
C ARG A 255 -9.50 -9.98 13.96
N GLU A 256 -8.18 -10.03 14.09
CA GLU A 256 -7.45 -9.44 15.22
C GLU A 256 -7.71 -7.93 15.32
N THR A 257 -7.61 -7.21 14.21
CA THR A 257 -7.82 -5.76 14.18
C THR A 257 -9.30 -5.36 14.31
N ALA A 258 -10.25 -6.21 13.92
CA ALA A 258 -11.68 -5.97 14.18
C ALA A 258 -12.01 -5.99 15.67
N ALA A 259 -11.45 -6.97 16.40
CA ALA A 259 -11.69 -7.15 17.83
C ALA A 259 -11.11 -5.99 18.67
N THR A 260 -9.96 -5.43 18.27
CA THR A 260 -9.34 -4.29 18.95
C THR A 260 -10.18 -3.02 18.80
N ASN A 261 -10.70 -2.74 17.60
CA ASN A 261 -11.55 -1.56 17.38
C ASN A 261 -12.84 -1.62 18.21
N GLN A 262 -13.46 -2.80 18.36
CA GLN A 262 -14.65 -2.95 19.20
C GLN A 262 -14.35 -2.61 20.67
N LYS A 263 -13.22 -3.06 21.23
CA LYS A 263 -12.85 -2.77 22.63
C LYS A 263 -12.62 -1.28 22.91
N VAL A 264 -12.03 -0.55 21.97
CA VAL A 264 -11.83 0.90 22.08
C VAL A 264 -13.17 1.64 22.05
N THR A 265 -14.10 1.23 21.18
CA THR A 265 -15.45 1.81 21.12
C THR A 265 -16.25 1.58 22.41
N PHE A 266 -16.14 0.41 23.05
CA PHE A 266 -16.84 0.14 24.31
C PHE A 266 -16.26 0.90 25.52
N GLN A 267 -14.97 1.24 25.51
CA GLN A 267 -14.33 2.02 26.58
C GLN A 267 -14.60 3.53 26.50
N ALA A 268 -15.01 4.04 25.33
CA ALA A 268 -15.31 5.46 25.12
C ALA A 268 -16.77 5.85 25.46
N ILE A 269 -17.62 4.92 25.89
CA ILE A 269 -19.06 5.11 26.17
C ILE A 269 -19.37 5.22 27.68
N TYR A 270 -18.36 5.29 28.56
CA TYR A 270 -18.54 5.42 30.01
C TYR A 270 -17.83 6.64 30.59
#